data_AF-A0A8J3L320-F1
#
_entry.id   AF-A0A8J3L320-F1
#
_cell.length_a   1.000
_cell.length_b   1.000
_cell.length_c   1.000
_cell.angle_alpha   90.00
_cell.angle_beta   90.00
_cell.angle_gamma   90.00
#
_symmetry.space_group_name_H-M   'P 1'
#
loop_
_entity.id
_entity.type
_entity.pdbx_description
1 polymer ?
#
loop_
_entity_poly.entity_id
_entity_poly.type
_entity_poly.pdbx_seq_one_letter_code
_entity_poly.pdbx_strand_id
1 'polypeptide(L)'
;MASISGLHQPWAPRPGADAVFASALAIAEFALRAETLLPAHRDELLSIAIWKWTERDGKWRTRFRSSGALSLGPGWHRHVNHEHVTPRLALRRAMLQEPHRTGEILRSAQACVVTREEHCRLNAVGEELQGWERYRAAQVGVYDMATGSLMIWNDDAGGVPARP
;
A
#
# COMPACT_ATOMS: atom_id res chain seq x y z
N MET A 1 -12.47 1.48 24.64
CA MET A 1 -11.42 1.07 23.67
C MET A 1 -12.07 0.94 22.31
N ALA A 2 -11.62 1.71 21.30
CA ALA A 2 -12.16 1.57 19.95
C ALA A 2 -11.93 0.13 19.47
N SER A 3 -13.01 -0.55 19.06
CA SER A 3 -12.91 -1.86 18.44
C SER A 3 -12.02 -1.71 17.20
N ILE A 4 -10.83 -2.31 17.24
CA ILE A 4 -9.93 -2.38 16.08
C ILE A 4 -10.49 -3.49 15.16
N SER A 5 -11.70 -3.25 14.65
CA SER A 5 -12.33 -4.09 13.63
C SER A 5 -11.93 -3.58 12.25
N GLY A 6 -11.62 -4.48 11.33
CA GLY A 6 -11.33 -4.10 9.94
C GLY A 6 -10.48 -5.09 9.15
N LEU A 7 -9.54 -5.80 9.80
CA LEU A 7 -8.58 -6.64 9.07
C LEU A 7 -9.23 -7.77 8.27
N HIS A 8 -10.30 -8.38 8.77
CA HIS A 8 -11.01 -9.47 8.09
C HIS A 8 -12.32 -9.01 7.41
N GLN A 9 -12.68 -7.74 7.51
CA GLN A 9 -13.89 -7.24 6.87
C GLN A 9 -13.68 -7.11 5.36
N PRO A 10 -14.69 -7.42 4.52
CA PRO A 10 -14.61 -7.12 3.09
C PRO A 10 -14.23 -5.65 2.86
N TRP A 11 -13.48 -5.41 1.78
CA TRP A 11 -13.16 -4.04 1.39
C TRP A 11 -14.34 -3.44 0.63
N ALA A 12 -14.63 -2.18 0.95
CA ALA A 12 -15.52 -1.34 0.19
C ALA A 12 -14.88 0.06 0.10
N PRO A 13 -14.99 0.74 -1.05
CA PRO A 13 -14.44 2.08 -1.19
C PRO A 13 -15.09 3.02 -0.18
N ARG A 14 -14.27 3.87 0.46
CA ARG A 14 -14.80 4.90 1.35
C ARG A 14 -15.53 5.98 0.55
N PRO A 15 -16.71 6.46 1.03
CA PRO A 15 -17.31 7.67 0.48
C PRO A 15 -16.33 8.85 0.53
N GLY A 16 -16.24 9.61 -0.56
CA GLY A 16 -15.34 10.76 -0.67
C GLY A 16 -13.89 10.43 -1.02
N ALA A 17 -13.60 9.22 -1.52
CA ALA A 17 -12.27 8.86 -2.03
C ALA A 17 -11.73 9.87 -3.06
N ASP A 18 -12.59 10.44 -3.91
CA ASP A 18 -12.21 11.46 -4.89
C ASP A 18 -11.74 12.77 -4.24
N ALA A 19 -12.36 13.20 -3.13
CA ALA A 19 -11.92 14.37 -2.40
C ALA A 19 -10.56 14.13 -1.72
N VAL A 20 -10.33 12.92 -1.20
CA VAL A 20 -9.02 12.51 -0.67
C VAL A 20 -7.97 12.50 -1.79
N PHE A 21 -8.31 11.98 -2.97
CA PHE A 21 -7.43 12.01 -4.14
C PHE A 21 -7.08 13.45 -4.54
N ALA A 22 -8.08 14.31 -4.69
CA ALA A 22 -7.87 15.71 -5.07
C ALA A 22 -6.99 16.45 -4.06
N SER A 23 -7.20 16.22 -2.76
CA SER A 23 -6.37 16.80 -1.71
C SER A 23 -4.92 16.28 -1.75
N ALA A 24 -4.72 14.98 -1.92
CA ALA A 24 -3.39 14.39 -2.05
C ALA A 24 -2.66 14.87 -3.31
N LEU A 25 -3.38 15.00 -4.44
CA LEU A 25 -2.85 15.53 -5.68
C LEU A 25 -2.42 17.00 -5.52
N ALA A 26 -3.23 17.83 -4.86
CA ALA A 26 -2.89 19.22 -4.61
C ALA A 26 -1.60 19.37 -3.78
N ILE A 27 -1.38 18.49 -2.79
CA ILE A 27 -0.13 18.45 -2.01
C ILE A 27 1.07 18.12 -2.93
N ALA A 28 0.92 17.10 -3.78
CA ALA A 28 1.98 16.69 -4.68
C ALA A 28 2.33 17.78 -5.71
N GLU A 29 1.30 18.40 -6.32
CA GLU A 29 1.49 19.49 -7.28
C GLU A 29 2.15 20.72 -6.63
N PHE A 30 1.75 21.08 -5.41
CA PHE A 30 2.41 22.13 -4.65
C PHE A 30 3.89 21.82 -4.42
N ALA A 31 4.22 20.60 -3.97
CA ALA A 31 5.59 20.19 -3.73
C ALA A 31 6.47 20.29 -4.99
N LEU A 32 5.91 19.94 -6.15
CA LEU A 32 6.61 19.95 -7.43
C LEU A 32 6.79 21.36 -8.01
N ARG A 33 5.83 22.27 -7.81
CA ARG A 33 5.85 23.62 -8.40
C ARG A 33 6.54 24.66 -7.52
N ALA A 34 6.59 24.46 -6.20
CA ALA A 34 7.18 25.43 -5.30
C ALA A 34 8.72 25.47 -5.45
N GLU A 35 9.23 26.56 -6.02
CA GLU A 35 10.66 26.77 -6.29
C GLU A 35 11.50 26.95 -5.02
N THR A 36 10.89 27.50 -3.95
CA THR A 36 11.58 27.81 -2.69
C THR A 36 11.69 26.62 -1.73
N LEU A 37 11.08 25.48 -2.06
CA LEU A 37 11.18 24.29 -1.21
C LEU A 37 12.57 23.65 -1.29
N LEU A 38 13.15 23.39 -0.11
CA LEU A 38 14.30 22.53 0.02
C LEU A 38 13.97 21.12 -0.51
N PRO A 39 14.93 20.40 -1.12
CA PRO A 39 14.69 19.05 -1.65
C PRO A 39 14.10 18.08 -0.61
N ALA A 40 14.58 18.12 0.64
CA ALA A 40 14.07 17.26 1.71
C ALA A 40 12.59 17.51 2.04
N HIS A 41 12.16 18.78 2.08
CA HIS A 41 10.75 19.13 2.31
C HIS A 41 9.86 18.72 1.13
N ARG A 42 10.38 18.86 -0.11
CA ARG A 42 9.69 18.38 -1.32
C ARG A 42 9.46 16.88 -1.25
N ASP A 43 10.49 16.11 -0.91
CA ASP A 43 10.38 14.66 -0.75
C ASP A 43 9.40 14.25 0.35
N GLU A 44 9.40 14.96 1.48
CA GLU A 44 8.47 14.72 2.58
C GLU A 44 7.02 14.97 2.15
N LEU A 45 6.73 16.10 1.48
CA LEU A 45 5.39 16.41 0.98
C LEU A 45 4.90 15.40 -0.05
N LEU A 46 5.75 14.95 -0.98
CA LEU A 46 5.42 13.88 -1.90
C LEU A 46 5.13 12.56 -1.17
N SER A 47 5.91 12.24 -0.14
CA SER A 47 5.67 11.07 0.72
C SER A 47 4.33 11.16 1.44
N ILE A 48 3.97 12.35 1.95
CA ILE A 48 2.67 12.62 2.59
C ILE A 48 1.53 12.42 1.59
N ALA A 49 1.64 12.96 0.37
CA ALA A 49 0.63 12.79 -0.67
C ALA A 49 0.34 11.31 -0.96
N ILE A 50 1.39 10.50 -1.14
CA ILE A 50 1.27 9.05 -1.33
C ILE A 50 0.57 8.39 -0.15
N TRP A 51 0.97 8.74 1.08
CA TRP A 51 0.41 8.16 2.30
C TRP A 51 -1.08 8.48 2.46
N LYS A 52 -1.47 9.74 2.25
CA LYS A 52 -2.87 10.17 2.33
C LYS A 52 -3.75 9.48 1.29
N TRP A 53 -3.23 9.29 0.08
CA TRP A 53 -3.96 8.57 -0.96
C TRP A 53 -4.12 7.08 -0.66
N THR A 54 -3.06 6.42 -0.18
CA THR A 54 -3.07 4.98 0.09
C THR A 54 -3.81 4.60 1.37
N GLU A 55 -3.93 5.51 2.35
CA GLU A 55 -4.73 5.32 3.57
C GLU A 55 -6.22 5.73 3.43
N ARG A 56 -6.68 6.13 2.25
CA ARG A 56 -8.04 6.70 2.05
C ARG A 56 -9.17 5.84 2.63
N ASP A 57 -9.05 4.52 2.54
CA ASP A 57 -10.05 3.55 3.01
C ASP A 57 -9.88 3.16 4.49
N GLY A 58 -8.87 3.74 5.16
CA GLY A 58 -8.45 3.45 6.52
C GLY A 58 -7.14 2.66 6.54
N LYS A 59 -6.28 2.98 7.51
CA LYS A 59 -4.91 2.44 7.65
C LYS A 59 -4.81 0.92 7.50
N TRP A 60 -5.78 0.19 8.05
CA TRP A 60 -5.83 -1.28 8.06
C TRP A 60 -6.97 -1.88 7.23
N ARG A 61 -7.71 -1.03 6.53
CA ARG A 61 -8.83 -1.41 5.66
C ARG A 61 -8.44 -1.21 4.21
N THR A 62 -7.19 -1.46 3.85
CA THR A 62 -6.76 -1.48 2.44
C THR A 62 -7.48 -2.60 1.69
N ARG A 63 -7.58 -2.46 0.36
CA ARG A 63 -8.15 -3.49 -0.53
C ARG A 63 -7.33 -4.76 -0.50
N PHE A 64 -6.01 -4.64 -0.48
CA PHE A 64 -5.12 -5.79 -0.51
C PHE A 64 -4.60 -6.12 0.89
N ARG A 65 -4.59 -7.41 1.23
CA ARG A 65 -4.09 -7.91 2.50
C ARG A 65 -3.37 -9.23 2.28
N SER A 66 -2.23 -9.39 2.92
CA SER A 66 -1.48 -10.64 2.87
C SER A 66 -2.23 -11.77 3.59
N SER A 67 -1.99 -12.99 3.15
CA SER A 67 -2.40 -14.21 3.85
C SER A 67 -1.90 -14.22 5.30
N GLY A 68 -0.63 -13.88 5.54
CA GLY A 68 -0.04 -13.81 6.87
C GLY A 68 -0.76 -12.82 7.79
N ALA A 69 -1.09 -11.62 7.29
CA ALA A 69 -1.87 -10.67 8.07
C ALA A 69 -3.26 -11.22 8.41
N LEU A 70 -3.97 -11.81 7.42
CA LEU A 70 -5.31 -12.37 7.61
C LEU A 70 -5.35 -13.58 8.56
N SER A 71 -4.23 -14.24 8.83
CA SER A 71 -4.13 -15.33 9.81
C SER A 71 -3.92 -14.86 11.26
N LEU A 72 -3.68 -13.56 11.49
CA LEU A 72 -3.45 -13.04 12.84
C LEU A 72 -4.74 -12.99 13.67
N GLY A 73 -4.60 -13.29 14.96
CA GLY A 73 -5.69 -13.23 15.95
C GLY A 73 -5.83 -11.86 16.64
N PRO A 74 -6.51 -11.82 17.82
CA PRO A 74 -6.65 -10.61 18.62
C PRO A 74 -5.30 -9.92 18.88
N GLY A 75 -5.26 -8.59 18.75
CA GLY A 75 -4.02 -7.82 18.89
C GLY A 75 -3.20 -7.67 17.59
N TRP A 76 -3.68 -8.19 16.46
CA TRP A 76 -3.02 -8.15 15.14
C TRP A 76 -2.42 -6.79 14.74
N HIS A 77 -3.03 -5.66 15.14
CA HIS A 77 -2.57 -4.30 14.78
C HIS A 77 -1.12 -4.00 15.21
N ARG A 78 -0.60 -4.73 16.20
CA ARG A 78 0.80 -4.60 16.66
C ARG A 78 1.77 -5.40 15.80
N HIS A 79 1.28 -6.24 14.91
CA HIS A 79 2.07 -7.20 14.12
C HIS A 79 2.00 -6.94 12.62
N VAL A 80 1.20 -5.95 12.19
CA VAL A 80 1.05 -5.59 10.78
C VAL A 80 1.63 -4.22 10.46
N ASN A 81 1.97 -4.05 9.19
CA ASN A 81 2.43 -2.83 8.56
C ASN A 81 1.52 -2.49 7.38
N HIS A 82 1.45 -1.19 7.09
CA HIS A 82 0.86 -0.66 5.88
C HIS A 82 1.97 -0.54 4.85
N GLU A 83 2.04 -1.51 3.94
CA GLU A 83 3.11 -1.58 2.94
C GLU A 83 2.62 -1.03 1.61
N HIS A 84 3.45 -0.20 0.98
CA HIS A 84 3.14 0.30 -0.35
C HIS A 84 3.50 -0.76 -1.37
N VAL A 85 2.60 -1.09 -2.29
CA VAL A 85 2.86 -2.13 -3.29
C VAL A 85 4.06 -1.75 -4.15
N THR A 86 4.01 -0.58 -4.78
CA THR A 86 5.19 0.09 -5.34
C THR A 86 5.89 0.90 -4.24
N PRO A 87 7.19 0.73 -4.00
CA PRO A 87 7.91 1.46 -2.96
C PRO A 87 7.70 2.98 -3.05
N ARG A 88 7.50 3.65 -1.90
CA ARG A 88 7.29 5.11 -1.86
C ARG A 88 8.40 5.88 -2.55
N LEU A 89 9.65 5.45 -2.38
CA LEU A 89 10.81 6.09 -3.03
C LEU A 89 10.70 6.06 -4.56
N ALA A 90 10.27 4.93 -5.14
CA ALA A 90 10.08 4.79 -6.58
C ALA A 90 8.95 5.73 -7.08
N LEU A 91 7.83 5.79 -6.35
CA LEU A 91 6.73 6.71 -6.68
C LEU A 91 7.16 8.18 -6.63
N ARG A 92 7.93 8.59 -5.61
CA ARG A 92 8.45 9.96 -5.50
C ARG A 92 9.41 10.30 -6.65
N ARG A 93 10.36 9.39 -6.95
CA ARG A 93 11.29 9.55 -8.08
C ARG A 93 10.54 9.71 -9.39
N ALA A 94 9.52 8.89 -9.64
CA ALA A 94 8.68 9.00 -10.83
C ALA A 94 7.96 10.36 -10.90
N MET A 95 7.39 10.86 -9.79
CA MET A 95 6.74 12.18 -9.78
C MET A 95 7.71 13.34 -10.03
N LEU A 96 8.94 13.25 -9.53
CA LEU A 96 9.99 14.24 -9.78
C LEU A 96 10.47 14.22 -11.24
N GLN A 97 10.56 13.03 -11.85
CA GLN A 97 11.00 12.85 -13.23
C GLN A 97 9.90 13.22 -14.23
N GLU A 98 8.64 12.92 -13.91
CA GLU A 98 7.49 13.14 -14.78
C GLU A 98 6.39 13.96 -14.08
N PRO A 99 6.63 15.24 -13.70
CA PRO A 99 5.66 16.04 -12.94
C PRO A 99 4.28 16.16 -13.61
N HIS A 100 4.24 16.16 -14.94
CA HIS A 100 3.01 16.21 -15.73
C HIS A 100 2.12 14.96 -15.58
N ARG A 101 2.68 13.84 -15.10
CA ARG A 101 1.98 12.56 -14.86
C ARG A 101 1.72 12.27 -13.39
N THR A 102 1.94 13.25 -12.50
CA THR A 102 1.78 13.09 -11.05
C THR A 102 0.44 12.48 -10.66
N GLY A 103 -0.66 12.90 -11.31
CA GLY A 103 -1.98 12.33 -11.06
C GLY A 103 -2.08 10.83 -11.40
N GLU A 104 -1.50 10.40 -12.51
CA GLU A 104 -1.46 8.98 -12.91
C GLU A 104 -0.61 8.15 -11.96
N ILE A 105 0.60 8.65 -11.64
CA ILE A 105 1.54 8.00 -10.74
C ILE A 105 0.90 7.82 -9.37
N LEU A 106 0.28 8.88 -8.83
CA LEU A 106 -0.40 8.83 -7.55
C LEU A 106 -1.56 7.84 -7.57
N ARG A 107 -2.42 7.84 -8.61
CA ARG A 107 -3.52 6.86 -8.74
C ARG A 107 -3.05 5.41 -8.74
N SER A 108 -1.88 5.14 -9.35
CA SER A 108 -1.32 3.78 -9.39
C SER A 108 -0.82 3.29 -8.02
N ALA A 109 -0.56 4.20 -7.08
CA ALA A 109 -0.10 3.85 -5.74
C ALA A 109 -1.17 3.05 -4.98
N GLN A 110 -0.78 1.85 -4.57
CA GLN A 110 -1.60 0.89 -3.84
C GLN A 110 -0.90 0.51 -2.55
N ALA A 111 -1.67 0.05 -1.58
CA ALA A 111 -1.15 -0.47 -0.32
C ALA A 111 -1.72 -1.84 0.02
N CYS A 112 -0.92 -2.60 0.76
CA CYS A 112 -1.25 -3.91 1.27
C CYS A 112 -1.00 -3.94 2.78
N VAL A 113 -1.89 -4.56 3.54
CA VAL A 113 -1.60 -4.90 4.94
C VAL A 113 -0.78 -6.19 4.96
N VAL A 114 0.43 -6.09 5.47
CA VAL A 114 1.40 -7.19 5.60
C VAL A 114 1.81 -7.36 7.05
N THR A 115 2.26 -8.54 7.45
CA THR A 115 2.94 -8.72 8.72
C THR A 115 4.28 -7.98 8.73
N ARG A 116 4.84 -7.75 9.93
CA ARG A 116 6.19 -7.19 10.08
C ARG A 116 7.26 -8.07 9.41
N GLU A 117 7.09 -9.39 9.49
CA GLU A 117 8.02 -10.34 8.87
C GLU A 117 7.97 -10.28 7.34
N GLU A 118 6.76 -10.27 6.75
CA GLU A 118 6.58 -10.08 5.30
C GLU A 118 7.14 -8.73 4.84
N HIS A 119 6.97 -7.66 5.61
CA HIS A 119 7.58 -6.37 5.32
C HIS A 119 9.11 -6.45 5.28
N CYS A 120 9.74 -7.17 6.23
CA CYS A 120 11.18 -7.41 6.21
C CYS A 120 11.61 -8.19 4.96
N ARG A 121 10.86 -9.24 4.57
CA ARG A 121 11.13 -9.99 3.33
C ARG A 121 11.01 -9.12 2.08
N LEU A 122 9.98 -8.28 2.01
CA LEU A 122 9.78 -7.34 0.89
C LEU A 122 10.91 -6.32 0.76
N ASN A 123 11.53 -5.91 1.87
CA ASN A 123 12.70 -5.02 1.84
C ASN A 123 13.99 -5.75 1.42
N ALA A 124 14.03 -7.08 1.48
CA ALA A 124 15.20 -7.89 1.14
C ALA A 124 15.28 -8.27 -0.36
N VAL A 125 14.19 -8.07 -1.12
CA VAL A 125 14.04 -8.53 -2.52
C VAL A 125 14.79 -7.66 -3.57
N GLY A 126 15.58 -6.68 -3.14
CA GLY A 126 16.28 -5.77 -4.05
C GLY A 126 15.39 -4.60 -4.52
N GLU A 127 16.02 -3.52 -5.00
CA GLU A 127 15.31 -2.29 -5.43
C GLU A 127 14.81 -2.37 -6.87
N GLU A 128 15.31 -3.33 -7.65
CA GLU A 128 14.98 -3.57 -9.06
C GLU A 128 13.58 -4.15 -9.25
N LEU A 129 13.08 -4.89 -8.26
CA LEU A 129 11.73 -5.45 -8.28
C LEU A 129 10.75 -4.51 -7.59
N GLN A 130 9.68 -4.16 -8.29
CA GLN A 130 8.65 -3.24 -7.80
C GLN A 130 7.25 -3.82 -7.93
N GLY A 131 6.29 -3.17 -7.27
CA GLY A 131 4.90 -3.56 -7.34
C GLY A 131 4.65 -4.99 -6.88
N TRP A 132 3.81 -5.72 -7.62
CA TRP A 132 3.42 -7.10 -7.29
C TRP A 132 4.52 -8.13 -7.58
N GLU A 133 5.50 -7.83 -8.43
CA GLU A 133 6.65 -8.71 -8.67
C GLU A 133 7.51 -8.85 -7.42
N ARG A 134 7.68 -7.75 -6.68
CA ARG A 134 8.34 -7.76 -5.37
C ARG A 134 7.66 -8.71 -4.37
N TYR A 135 6.33 -8.76 -4.39
CA TYR A 135 5.56 -9.66 -3.52
C TYR A 135 5.72 -11.13 -3.92
N ARG A 136 5.75 -11.43 -5.23
CA ARG A 136 6.02 -12.78 -5.74
C ARG A 136 7.42 -13.24 -5.33
N ALA A 137 8.44 -12.42 -5.51
CA ALA A 137 9.81 -12.76 -5.15
C ALA A 137 10.01 -12.87 -3.63
N ALA A 138 9.28 -12.10 -2.82
CA ALA A 138 9.30 -12.20 -1.35
C ALA A 138 8.46 -13.37 -0.81
N GLN A 139 7.79 -14.11 -1.71
CA GLN A 139 6.79 -15.11 -1.37
C GLN A 139 5.81 -14.54 -0.34
N VAL A 140 5.05 -13.51 -0.74
CA VAL A 140 3.96 -12.92 0.05
C VAL A 140 2.64 -13.06 -0.72
N GLY A 141 1.80 -13.98 -0.26
CA GLY A 141 0.51 -14.26 -0.86
C GLY A 141 -0.49 -13.19 -0.46
N VAL A 142 -1.25 -12.68 -1.43
CA VAL A 142 -2.11 -11.50 -1.26
C VAL A 142 -3.52 -11.81 -1.69
N TYR A 143 -4.49 -11.42 -0.87
CA TYR A 143 -5.91 -11.43 -1.17
C TYR A 143 -6.39 -10.04 -1.61
N ASP A 144 -7.26 -10.02 -2.61
CA ASP A 144 -8.10 -8.88 -2.92
C ASP A 144 -9.39 -8.97 -2.09
N MET A 145 -9.50 -8.11 -1.08
CA MET A 145 -10.63 -8.12 -0.15
C MET A 145 -11.92 -7.53 -0.76
N ALA A 146 -11.86 -6.97 -1.98
CA ALA A 146 -13.05 -6.56 -2.72
C ALA A 146 -13.78 -7.76 -3.33
N THR A 147 -13.02 -8.74 -3.80
CA THR A 147 -13.54 -9.94 -4.48
C THR A 147 -13.50 -11.20 -3.62
N GLY A 148 -12.67 -11.20 -2.57
CA GLY A 148 -12.38 -12.38 -1.75
C GLY A 148 -11.38 -13.35 -2.41
N SER A 149 -10.81 -12.99 -3.56
CA SER A 149 -9.93 -13.87 -4.33
C SER A 149 -8.47 -13.73 -3.94
N LEU A 150 -7.72 -14.83 -4.01
CA LEU A 150 -6.27 -14.78 -3.94
C LEU A 150 -5.70 -14.22 -5.26
N MET A 151 -4.90 -13.17 -5.17
CA MET A 151 -4.26 -12.48 -6.29
C MET A 151 -2.82 -12.97 -6.53
N ILE A 152 -2.09 -13.26 -5.46
CA ILE A 152 -0.72 -13.80 -5.53
C ILE A 152 -0.69 -15.08 -4.70
N TRP A 153 -0.30 -16.17 -5.35
CA TRP A 153 -0.11 -17.47 -4.71
C TRP A 153 1.34 -17.62 -4.23
N ASN A 154 1.49 -18.22 -3.05
CA ASN A 154 2.78 -18.66 -2.51
C ASN A 154 2.76 -20.18 -2.38
N ASP A 155 3.68 -20.87 -3.06
CA ASP A 155 3.75 -22.32 -3.05
C ASP A 155 4.23 -22.94 -1.71
N ASP A 156 4.75 -22.14 -0.79
CA ASP A 156 5.34 -22.63 0.47
C ASP A 156 4.37 -22.74 1.66
N ALA A 157 3.11 -22.33 1.49
CA ALA A 157 2.07 -22.62 2.49
C ALA A 157 1.60 -24.07 2.31
N GLY A 158 2.35 -25.00 2.89
CA GLY A 158 1.96 -26.41 3.00
C GLY A 158 0.49 -26.56 3.39
N GLY A 159 -0.33 -26.94 2.41
CA GLY A 159 -1.63 -27.59 2.51
C GLY A 159 -2.72 -26.94 3.38
N VAL A 160 -3.72 -26.32 2.74
CA VAL A 160 -5.14 -26.47 3.11
C VAL A 160 -5.97 -26.48 1.82
N PRO A 161 -6.92 -27.42 1.65
CA PRO A 161 -7.47 -27.78 0.34
C PRO A 161 -8.44 -26.73 -0.19
N ALA A 162 -8.58 -26.72 -1.53
CA ALA A 162 -9.71 -26.09 -2.21
C ALA A 162 -11.01 -26.46 -1.49
N ARG A 163 -11.77 -25.45 -1.05
CA ARG A 163 -13.11 -25.65 -0.50
C ARG A 163 -14.12 -25.78 -1.64
N PRO A 164 -15.22 -26.51 -1.39
CA PRO A 164 -16.04 -27.22 -2.39
C PRO A 164 -16.73 -26.33 -3.42
#